data_AF-A0A1Y4LI95-F1
#
_entry.id   AF-A0A1Y4LI95-F1
#
_cell.length_a   1.000
_cell.length_b   1.000
_cell.length_c   1.000
_cell.angle_alpha   90.00
_cell.angle_beta   90.00
_cell.angle_gamma   90.00
#
_symmetry.space_group_name_H-M   'P 1'
#
loop_
_entity.id
_entity.type
_entity.pdbx_description
1 polymer ?
#
loop_
_entity_poly.entity_id
_entity_poly.type
_entity_poly.pdbx_seq_one_letter_code
_entity_poly.pdbx_strand_id
1 'polypeptide(L)'
;MDRKRKPGIYLLTDTGETVELILVWLDGQEMHLHGQSPTEELVSFVNFDFSSYRASVERLWEEHDVFEERSEVPYEDYEDFAQQAIPLAGQLAEIMPAAYWDVLYYLAPATKLLDDGQPIFASRKAFAVLNALRHPCFLQNRMKNIFEIGFADFERGTQRDRFRALEDTWPGLIDRTFPIRFLPKQAGAPVGTVREYALRDLYELCLAELSLYFQQDRQRIARCENCWQYFVPRTEAESRYCYGEVDGRPCKQEGAKRMRRFRAETDEALAIYERLRRRLEERANRLELAGPDGENHLLPFGRTQYEAWLDGAREAKKEYQAGGISAEEFLRRIDIDGDLNTHKAARDTLPEPDRTSWRAYIKRDMDFVPEKLFVNMMHLDLSADNPEWTVITAGEQIRKARGGHASLHDRYGVENPVDPKAHAKELEEMLVPHEPDPQMELMKRLIAEAARSSMETIWPK
;
A
#
# COMPACT_ATOMS: atom_id res chain seq x y z
N MET A 1 -28.55 -35.23 -2.44
CA MET A 1 -27.46 -35.75 -1.58
C MET A 1 -26.80 -34.54 -0.93
N ASP A 2 -27.02 -34.33 0.36
CA ASP A 2 -26.25 -33.36 1.14
C ASP A 2 -24.80 -33.86 1.24
N ARG A 3 -23.99 -33.44 0.28
CA ARG A 3 -22.53 -33.56 0.42
C ARG A 3 -22.11 -32.43 1.35
N LYS A 4 -21.89 -32.77 2.62
CA LYS A 4 -21.25 -31.87 3.59
C LYS A 4 -19.99 -31.27 2.98
N ARG A 5 -19.80 -29.97 3.18
CA ARG A 5 -18.58 -29.28 2.78
C ARG A 5 -17.38 -29.89 3.50
N LYS A 6 -16.24 -29.95 2.82
CA LYS A 6 -14.97 -30.27 3.47
C LYS A 6 -14.46 -29.04 4.22
N PRO A 7 -13.58 -29.20 5.22
CA PRO A 7 -12.92 -28.06 5.85
C PRO A 7 -12.26 -27.16 4.79
N GLY A 8 -12.50 -25.85 4.87
CA GLY A 8 -12.08 -24.88 3.88
C GLY A 8 -12.85 -23.57 3.98
N ILE A 9 -12.50 -22.63 3.10
CA ILE A 9 -13.22 -21.38 2.91
C ILE A 9 -14.08 -21.52 1.65
N TYR A 10 -15.35 -21.12 1.72
CA TYR A 10 -16.24 -21.11 0.56
C TYR A 10 -16.75 -19.70 0.32
N LEU A 11 -16.57 -19.19 -0.91
CA LEU A 11 -17.12 -17.90 -1.33
C LEU A 11 -18.35 -18.17 -2.20
N LEU A 12 -19.51 -17.68 -1.77
CA LEU A 12 -20.76 -17.77 -2.50
C LEU A 12 -21.09 -16.41 -3.11
N THR A 13 -21.42 -16.39 -4.39
CA THR A 13 -21.91 -15.18 -5.07
C THR A 13 -22.77 -15.52 -6.28
N ASP A 14 -23.81 -14.72 -6.55
CA ASP A 14 -24.68 -14.90 -7.73
C ASP A 14 -24.31 -13.99 -8.91
N THR A 15 -23.81 -12.80 -8.60
CA THR A 15 -23.54 -11.72 -9.56
C THR A 15 -22.20 -11.01 -9.31
N GLY A 16 -21.50 -11.34 -8.22
CA GLY A 16 -20.34 -10.59 -7.75
C GLY A 16 -20.68 -9.33 -6.94
N GLU A 17 -21.97 -9.00 -6.75
CA GLU A 17 -22.38 -7.81 -5.99
C GLU A 17 -22.37 -8.03 -4.48
N THR A 18 -22.86 -9.19 -4.03
CA THR A 18 -22.80 -9.63 -2.64
C THR A 18 -22.08 -10.95 -2.55
N VAL A 19 -21.33 -11.13 -1.45
CA VAL A 19 -20.69 -12.40 -1.11
C VAL A 19 -21.16 -12.91 0.23
N GLU A 20 -21.22 -14.21 0.33
CA GLU A 20 -21.29 -14.92 1.60
C GLU A 20 -20.05 -15.79 1.71
N LEU A 21 -19.29 -15.63 2.80
CA LEU A 21 -18.19 -16.51 3.13
C LEU A 21 -18.70 -17.57 4.10
N ILE A 22 -18.46 -18.83 3.79
CA ILE A 22 -18.74 -19.96 4.68
C ILE A 22 -17.39 -20.55 5.10
N LEU A 23 -17.06 -20.40 6.36
CA LEU A 23 -15.88 -20.98 6.98
C LEU A 23 -16.25 -22.36 7.54
N VAL A 24 -15.54 -23.41 7.12
CA VAL A 24 -15.83 -24.79 7.55
C VAL A 24 -14.62 -25.33 8.32
N TRP A 25 -14.80 -25.67 9.59
CA TRP A 25 -13.75 -26.19 10.46
C TRP A 25 -13.55 -27.70 10.31
N LEU A 26 -12.46 -28.22 10.88
CA LEU A 26 -12.11 -29.65 10.85
C LEU A 26 -13.18 -30.56 11.51
N ASP A 27 -13.92 -30.04 12.48
CA ASP A 27 -15.02 -30.75 13.16
C ASP A 27 -16.35 -30.64 12.39
N GLY A 28 -16.38 -29.92 11.27
CA GLY A 28 -17.55 -29.71 10.43
C GLY A 28 -18.49 -28.61 10.91
N GLN A 29 -18.11 -27.79 11.91
CA GLN A 29 -18.82 -26.56 12.20
C GLN A 29 -18.71 -25.59 11.02
N GLU A 30 -19.78 -24.82 10.77
CA GLU A 30 -19.84 -23.80 9.73
C GLU A 30 -20.14 -22.44 10.36
N MET A 31 -19.47 -21.39 9.88
CA MET A 31 -19.74 -20.00 10.21
C MET A 31 -20.01 -19.26 8.91
N HIS A 32 -21.11 -18.54 8.89
CA HIS A 32 -21.56 -17.77 7.75
C HIS A 32 -21.29 -16.29 8.00
N LEU A 33 -20.54 -15.67 7.10
CA LEU A 33 -20.23 -14.26 7.12
C LEU A 33 -20.86 -13.62 5.91
N HIS A 34 -21.77 -12.68 6.14
CA HIS A 34 -22.33 -11.88 5.08
C HIS A 34 -21.40 -10.70 4.81
N GLY A 35 -20.73 -10.74 3.66
CA GLY A 35 -19.84 -9.69 3.21
C GLY A 35 -20.56 -8.69 2.30
N GLN A 36 -19.81 -7.69 1.88
CA GLN A 36 -20.24 -6.78 0.82
C GLN A 36 -19.93 -7.40 -0.55
N SER A 37 -19.31 -6.66 -1.46
CA SER A 37 -18.76 -7.20 -2.72
C SER A 37 -17.36 -7.80 -2.53
N PRO A 38 -16.89 -8.69 -3.42
CA PRO A 38 -15.52 -9.20 -3.40
C PRO A 38 -14.48 -8.06 -3.41
N THR A 39 -14.77 -6.97 -4.13
CA THR A 39 -13.91 -5.79 -4.19
C THR A 39 -13.76 -5.12 -2.83
N GLU A 40 -14.85 -4.97 -2.10
CA GLU A 40 -14.87 -4.31 -0.79
C GLU A 40 -14.22 -5.18 0.28
N GLU A 41 -14.44 -6.50 0.27
CA GLU A 41 -13.76 -7.45 1.16
C GLU A 41 -12.23 -7.41 0.96
N LEU A 42 -11.79 -7.40 -0.30
CA LEU A 42 -10.37 -7.31 -0.63
C LEU A 42 -9.73 -6.00 -0.13
N VAL A 43 -10.41 -4.87 -0.34
CA VAL A 43 -9.97 -3.56 0.16
C VAL A 43 -9.97 -3.52 1.69
N SER A 44 -10.97 -4.12 2.33
CA SER A 44 -11.06 -4.25 3.79
C SER A 44 -9.86 -5.00 4.36
N PHE A 45 -9.53 -6.17 3.78
CA PHE A 45 -8.38 -6.97 4.20
C PHE A 45 -7.05 -6.22 4.02
N VAL A 46 -6.83 -5.58 2.87
CA VAL A 46 -5.60 -4.83 2.58
C VAL A 46 -5.41 -3.65 3.53
N ASN A 47 -6.48 -2.97 3.92
CA ASN A 47 -6.41 -1.81 4.81
C ASN A 47 -6.49 -2.16 6.31
N PHE A 48 -6.78 -3.42 6.66
CA PHE A 48 -6.97 -3.81 8.06
C PHE A 48 -5.73 -3.51 8.91
N ASP A 49 -5.94 -3.03 10.14
CA ASP A 49 -4.83 -2.73 11.04
C ASP A 49 -4.40 -3.95 11.85
N PHE A 50 -3.44 -4.71 11.33
CA PHE A 50 -2.81 -5.81 12.07
C PHE A 50 -1.75 -5.34 13.06
N SER A 51 -1.49 -4.04 13.27
CA SER A 51 -0.32 -3.57 14.01
C SER A 51 -0.25 -4.11 15.45
N SER A 52 -1.38 -4.11 16.17
CA SER A 52 -1.45 -4.64 17.54
C SER A 52 -1.22 -6.16 17.60
N TYR A 53 -1.85 -6.89 16.67
CA TYR A 53 -1.69 -8.34 16.55
C TYR A 53 -0.26 -8.71 16.16
N ARG A 54 0.28 -8.08 15.12
CA ARG A 54 1.65 -8.25 14.64
C ARG A 54 2.65 -7.95 15.76
N ALA A 55 2.49 -6.85 16.51
CA ALA A 55 3.39 -6.52 17.61
C ALA A 55 3.41 -7.61 18.69
N SER A 56 2.25 -8.22 18.99
CA SER A 56 2.14 -9.30 19.97
C SER A 56 2.81 -10.59 19.47
N VAL A 57 2.68 -10.90 18.17
CA VAL A 57 3.31 -12.07 17.53
C VAL A 57 4.83 -11.88 17.38
N GLU A 58 5.29 -10.70 16.95
CA GLU A 58 6.71 -10.40 16.79
C GLU A 58 7.45 -10.34 18.13
N ARG A 59 6.79 -9.89 19.20
CA ARG A 59 7.37 -9.96 20.55
C ARG A 59 7.81 -11.37 20.94
N LEU A 60 7.04 -12.39 20.57
CA LEU A 60 7.41 -13.78 20.83
C LEU A 60 8.71 -14.18 20.11
N TRP A 61 8.95 -13.66 18.91
CA TRP A 61 10.19 -13.92 18.18
C TRP A 61 11.39 -13.22 18.80
N GLU A 62 11.18 -11.97 19.25
CA GLU A 62 12.24 -11.10 19.74
C GLU A 62 12.66 -11.41 21.18
N GLU A 63 11.71 -11.85 22.02
CA GLU A 63 11.91 -11.92 23.47
C GLU A 63 11.87 -13.34 24.05
N HIS A 64 11.36 -14.35 23.33
CA HIS A 64 11.15 -15.67 23.91
C HIS A 64 12.39 -16.58 23.80
N ASP A 65 12.75 -17.18 24.94
CA ASP A 65 13.86 -18.13 25.13
C ASP A 65 13.93 -19.29 24.10
N VAL A 66 12.80 -19.73 23.54
CA VAL A 66 12.75 -20.84 22.57
C VAL A 66 13.45 -20.49 21.25
N PHE A 67 13.68 -19.20 20.99
CA PHE A 67 14.40 -18.69 19.82
C PHE A 67 15.81 -18.20 20.16
N GLU A 68 16.26 -18.31 21.42
CA GLU A 68 17.66 -18.03 21.75
C GLU A 68 18.60 -18.99 21.02
N GLU A 69 19.76 -18.47 20.63
CA GLU A 69 20.78 -19.26 19.95
C GLU A 69 21.44 -20.23 20.95
N ARG A 70 20.92 -21.46 20.99
CA ARG A 70 21.39 -22.56 21.86
C ARG A 70 21.72 -23.78 21.01
N SER A 71 22.71 -24.58 21.45
CA SER A 71 23.05 -25.85 20.79
C SER A 71 21.99 -26.93 20.97
N GLU A 72 21.19 -26.82 22.03
CA GLU A 72 20.06 -27.68 22.35
C GLU A 72 18.98 -26.79 22.99
N VAL A 73 17.73 -26.98 22.57
CA VAL A 73 16.58 -26.22 23.06
C VAL A 73 15.66 -27.18 23.81
N PRO A 74 15.54 -27.04 25.14
CA PRO A 74 14.63 -27.83 25.95
C PRO A 74 13.19 -27.80 25.42
N TYR A 75 12.49 -28.92 25.50
CA TYR A 75 11.08 -28.97 25.08
C TYR A 75 10.17 -28.13 25.98
N GLU A 76 10.55 -27.91 27.24
CA GLU A 76 9.84 -27.01 28.17
C GLU A 76 9.76 -25.57 27.64
N ASP A 77 10.79 -25.09 26.91
CA ASP A 77 10.76 -23.77 26.28
C ASP A 77 9.66 -23.69 25.20
N TYR A 78 9.42 -24.80 24.47
CA TYR A 78 8.31 -24.88 23.52
C TYR A 78 6.95 -24.94 24.24
N GLU A 79 6.85 -25.63 25.37
CA GLU A 79 5.60 -25.70 26.13
C GLU A 79 5.20 -24.34 26.70
N ASP A 80 6.17 -23.58 27.23
CA ASP A 80 5.97 -22.19 27.66
C ASP A 80 5.58 -21.30 26.47
N PHE A 81 6.31 -21.39 25.37
CA PHE A 81 5.99 -20.67 24.13
C PHE A 81 4.58 -20.96 23.64
N ALA A 82 4.16 -22.23 23.62
CA ALA A 82 2.84 -22.61 23.15
C ALA A 82 1.72 -22.04 24.04
N GLN A 83 1.94 -21.93 25.36
CA GLN A 83 0.98 -21.31 26.29
C GLN A 83 0.78 -19.82 25.99
N GLN A 84 1.83 -19.12 25.55
CA GLN A 84 1.75 -17.70 25.18
C GLN A 84 1.26 -17.48 23.74
N ALA A 85 1.70 -18.31 22.80
CA ALA A 85 1.49 -18.12 21.37
C ALA A 85 0.10 -18.54 20.89
N ILE A 86 -0.40 -19.71 21.32
CA ILE A 86 -1.69 -20.25 20.82
C ILE A 86 -2.87 -19.31 21.13
N PRO A 87 -2.99 -18.69 22.33
CA PRO A 87 -4.08 -17.77 22.61
C PRO A 87 -4.10 -16.52 21.72
N LEU A 88 -2.97 -16.11 21.13
CA LEU A 88 -2.93 -14.94 20.23
C LEU A 88 -3.83 -15.11 19.02
N ALA A 89 -4.02 -16.33 18.51
CA ALA A 89 -4.94 -16.60 17.41
C ALA A 89 -6.37 -16.11 17.74
N GLY A 90 -6.80 -16.25 19.00
CA GLY A 90 -8.12 -15.84 19.47
C GLY A 90 -8.40 -14.34 19.33
N GLN A 91 -7.36 -13.49 19.26
CA GLN A 91 -7.52 -12.05 19.04
C GLN A 91 -8.17 -11.74 17.67
N LEU A 92 -8.01 -12.64 16.69
CA LEU A 92 -8.57 -12.48 15.34
C LEU A 92 -10.02 -12.96 15.22
N ALA A 93 -10.51 -13.77 16.18
CA ALA A 93 -11.76 -14.52 16.02
C ALA A 93 -12.98 -13.63 15.76
N GLU A 94 -13.06 -12.48 16.42
CA GLU A 94 -14.17 -11.53 16.26
C GLU A 94 -13.90 -10.47 15.19
N ILE A 95 -12.65 -10.00 15.09
CA ILE A 95 -12.29 -8.84 14.25
C ILE A 95 -11.95 -9.21 12.81
N MET A 96 -11.48 -10.45 12.56
CA MET A 96 -11.13 -10.94 11.22
C MET A 96 -11.30 -12.47 11.14
N PRO A 97 -12.54 -12.99 11.11
CA PRO A 97 -12.80 -14.42 11.24
C PRO A 97 -12.16 -15.30 10.14
N ALA A 98 -12.05 -14.79 8.91
CA ALA A 98 -11.38 -15.50 7.81
C ALA A 98 -9.86 -15.66 8.08
N ALA A 99 -9.20 -14.64 8.65
CA ALA A 99 -7.81 -14.73 9.07
C ALA A 99 -7.64 -15.64 10.28
N TYR A 100 -8.58 -15.62 11.22
CA TYR A 100 -8.59 -16.56 12.34
C TYR A 100 -8.67 -18.01 11.87
N TRP A 101 -9.58 -18.31 10.93
CA TRP A 101 -9.71 -19.65 10.35
C TRP A 101 -8.40 -20.11 9.71
N ASP A 102 -7.76 -19.23 8.95
CA ASP A 102 -6.51 -19.50 8.25
C ASP A 102 -5.34 -19.76 9.22
N VAL A 103 -5.22 -18.96 10.29
CA VAL A 103 -4.25 -19.21 11.36
C VAL A 103 -4.47 -20.61 11.96
N LEU A 104 -5.70 -20.98 12.30
CA LEU A 104 -5.99 -22.31 12.86
C LEU A 104 -5.67 -23.44 11.88
N TYR A 105 -5.92 -23.23 10.59
CA TYR A 105 -5.61 -24.19 9.53
C TYR A 105 -4.10 -24.52 9.50
N TYR A 106 -3.24 -23.50 9.59
CA TYR A 106 -1.78 -23.69 9.64
C TYR A 106 -1.24 -24.07 11.03
N LEU A 107 -1.92 -23.67 12.09
CA LEU A 107 -1.52 -23.99 13.47
C LEU A 107 -1.73 -25.48 13.80
N ALA A 108 -2.78 -26.10 13.25
CA ALA A 108 -3.11 -27.50 13.49
C ALA A 108 -1.99 -28.49 13.12
N PRO A 109 -1.36 -28.42 11.93
CA PRO A 109 -0.19 -29.25 11.63
C PRO A 109 1.07 -28.83 12.40
N ALA A 110 1.29 -27.53 12.65
CA ALA A 110 2.47 -27.03 13.36
C ALA A 110 2.56 -27.57 14.81
N THR A 111 1.44 -27.56 15.53
CA THR A 111 1.36 -28.09 16.91
C THR A 111 1.53 -29.62 16.98
N LYS A 112 1.29 -30.32 15.87
CA LYS A 112 1.39 -31.78 15.73
C LYS A 112 2.71 -32.26 15.15
N LEU A 113 3.69 -31.37 14.91
CA LEU A 113 5.02 -31.78 14.51
C LEU A 113 5.59 -32.79 15.52
N LEU A 114 6.11 -33.89 14.98
CA LEU A 114 6.71 -34.99 15.73
C LEU A 114 8.19 -34.72 15.92
N ASP A 115 8.69 -35.05 17.11
CA ASP A 115 10.10 -34.95 17.44
C ASP A 115 10.94 -35.83 16.52
N ASP A 116 11.91 -35.21 15.84
CA ASP A 116 12.86 -35.86 14.93
C ASP A 116 14.20 -36.16 15.60
N GLY A 117 14.29 -35.98 16.92
CA GLY A 117 15.48 -36.21 17.73
C GLY A 117 16.57 -35.15 17.56
N GLN A 118 16.28 -34.05 16.85
CA GLN A 118 17.23 -32.97 16.66
C GLN A 118 17.31 -32.09 17.92
N PRO A 119 18.52 -31.66 18.34
CA PRO A 119 18.69 -30.81 19.53
C PRO A 119 17.89 -29.49 19.49
N ILE A 120 17.56 -28.99 18.29
CA ILE A 120 16.82 -27.74 18.08
C ILE A 120 15.34 -27.96 17.70
N PHE A 121 14.81 -29.18 17.90
CA PHE A 121 13.44 -29.52 17.50
C PHE A 121 12.39 -28.58 18.12
N ALA A 122 12.51 -28.27 19.41
CA ALA A 122 11.59 -27.37 20.12
C ALA A 122 11.50 -25.99 19.44
N SER A 123 12.64 -25.40 19.09
CA SER A 123 12.70 -24.12 18.36
C SER A 123 12.10 -24.21 16.96
N ARG A 124 12.37 -25.29 16.21
CA ARG A 124 11.77 -25.51 14.88
C ARG A 124 10.25 -25.63 14.95
N LYS A 125 9.73 -26.32 15.98
CA LYS A 125 8.29 -26.44 16.23
C LYS A 125 7.67 -25.10 16.62
N ALA A 126 8.32 -24.35 17.51
CA ALA A 126 7.91 -22.99 17.87
C ALA A 126 7.87 -22.08 16.64
N PHE A 127 8.87 -22.16 15.77
CA PHE A 127 8.94 -21.39 14.53
C PHE A 127 7.80 -21.72 13.56
N ALA A 128 7.40 -22.99 13.46
CA ALA A 128 6.23 -23.38 12.65
C ALA A 128 4.92 -22.78 13.19
N VAL A 129 4.73 -22.78 14.51
CA VAL A 129 3.59 -22.15 15.18
C VAL A 129 3.60 -20.64 14.97
N LEU A 130 4.76 -20.00 15.15
CA LEU A 130 4.96 -18.57 14.94
C LEU A 130 4.65 -18.17 13.49
N ASN A 131 5.07 -18.96 12.50
CA ASN A 131 4.76 -18.70 11.09
C ASN A 131 3.26 -18.85 10.78
N ALA A 132 2.55 -19.76 11.45
CA ALA A 132 1.10 -19.85 11.32
C ALA A 132 0.42 -18.57 11.84
N LEU A 133 0.89 -18.01 12.96
CA LEU A 133 0.40 -16.73 13.50
C LEU A 133 0.76 -15.54 12.60
N ARG A 134 1.96 -15.53 11.99
CA ARG A 134 2.39 -14.46 11.07
C ARG A 134 1.68 -14.48 9.72
N HIS A 135 1.06 -15.60 9.34
CA HIS A 135 0.57 -15.81 7.99
C HIS A 135 -0.39 -14.71 7.47
N PRO A 136 -1.40 -14.24 8.24
CA PRO A 136 -2.26 -13.14 7.79
C PRO A 136 -1.52 -11.82 7.55
N CYS A 137 -0.52 -11.51 8.38
CA CYS A 137 0.29 -10.29 8.24
C CYS A 137 1.15 -10.35 6.97
N PHE A 138 1.78 -11.49 6.70
CA PHE A 138 2.55 -11.71 5.47
C PHE A 138 1.67 -11.67 4.24
N LEU A 139 0.50 -12.30 4.29
CA LEU A 139 -0.47 -12.25 3.21
C LEU A 139 -0.96 -10.82 2.96
N GLN A 140 -1.26 -10.05 4.02
CA GLN A 140 -1.63 -8.64 3.85
C GLN A 140 -0.51 -7.85 3.16
N ASN A 141 0.75 -8.06 3.54
CA ASN A 141 1.88 -7.41 2.89
C ASN A 141 1.96 -7.77 1.39
N ARG A 142 1.81 -9.05 1.06
CA ARG A 142 1.73 -9.52 -0.34
C ARG A 142 0.59 -8.83 -1.09
N MET A 143 -0.60 -8.75 -0.49
CA MET A 143 -1.74 -8.08 -1.12
C MET A 143 -1.51 -6.57 -1.28
N LYS A 144 -0.87 -5.90 -0.30
CA LYS A 144 -0.46 -4.49 -0.43
C LYS A 144 0.52 -4.28 -1.59
N ASN A 145 1.47 -5.19 -1.77
CA ASN A 145 2.40 -5.17 -2.89
C ASN A 145 1.70 -5.38 -4.25
N ILE A 146 0.75 -6.32 -4.33
CA ILE A 146 -0.11 -6.48 -5.51
C ILE A 146 -0.88 -5.19 -5.79
N PHE A 147 -1.44 -4.57 -4.76
CA PHE A 147 -2.20 -3.33 -4.89
C PHE A 147 -1.34 -2.13 -5.31
N GLU A 148 -0.09 -2.07 -4.85
CA GLU A 148 0.87 -1.05 -5.25
C GLU A 148 1.21 -1.12 -6.74
N ILE A 149 1.19 -2.32 -7.33
CA ILE A 149 1.40 -2.50 -8.77
C ILE A 149 0.11 -2.34 -9.57
N GLY A 150 -1.00 -2.92 -9.11
CA GLY A 150 -2.25 -3.00 -9.88
C GLY A 150 -3.20 -1.80 -9.73
N PHE A 151 -3.10 -1.01 -8.65
CA PHE A 151 -4.15 -0.02 -8.31
C PHE A 151 -3.63 1.37 -7.94
N ALA A 152 -2.45 1.47 -7.32
CA ALA A 152 -1.89 2.69 -6.74
C ALA A 152 -1.99 3.96 -7.61
N ASP A 153 -1.74 3.86 -8.92
CA ASP A 153 -1.72 5.00 -9.85
C ASP A 153 -2.69 4.84 -11.05
N PHE A 154 -3.66 3.95 -10.91
CA PHE A 154 -4.61 3.62 -11.98
C PHE A 154 -5.97 4.30 -11.81
N GLU A 155 -6.13 5.37 -11.02
CA GLU A 155 -7.44 6.02 -10.88
C GLU A 155 -7.97 6.53 -12.24
N ARG A 156 -7.07 6.86 -13.18
CA ARG A 156 -7.40 7.20 -14.58
C ARG A 156 -7.23 6.03 -15.56
N GLY A 157 -6.69 4.91 -15.09
CA GLY A 157 -6.46 3.71 -15.90
C GLY A 157 -7.73 2.87 -16.04
N THR A 158 -7.82 2.14 -17.15
CA THR A 158 -8.91 1.16 -17.34
C THR A 158 -8.67 -0.08 -16.49
N GLN A 159 -9.71 -0.87 -16.22
CA GLN A 159 -9.54 -2.19 -15.60
C GLN A 159 -8.59 -3.09 -16.39
N ARG A 160 -8.57 -2.96 -17.73
CA ARG A 160 -7.65 -3.68 -18.60
C ARG A 160 -6.20 -3.28 -18.37
N ASP A 161 -5.93 -2.00 -18.11
CA ASP A 161 -4.56 -1.53 -17.81
C ASP A 161 -4.09 -2.10 -16.46
N ARG A 162 -4.97 -2.14 -15.46
CA ARG A 162 -4.70 -2.75 -14.15
C ARG A 162 -4.40 -4.24 -14.28
N PHE A 163 -5.22 -4.96 -15.06
CA PHE A 163 -5.03 -6.38 -15.33
C PHE A 163 -3.67 -6.64 -15.99
N ARG A 164 -3.34 -5.87 -17.03
CA ARG A 164 -2.05 -5.96 -17.73
C ARG A 164 -0.88 -5.68 -16.80
N ALA A 165 -0.96 -4.64 -15.97
CA ALA A 165 0.11 -4.31 -15.03
C ALA A 165 0.44 -5.48 -14.09
N LEU A 166 -0.60 -6.20 -13.62
CA LEU A 166 -0.44 -7.39 -12.80
C LEU A 166 0.08 -8.60 -13.58
N GLU A 167 -0.51 -8.93 -14.72
CA GLU A 167 -0.11 -10.10 -15.53
C GLU A 167 1.27 -9.94 -16.18
N ASP A 168 1.65 -8.73 -16.58
CA ASP A 168 3.00 -8.45 -17.10
C ASP A 168 4.07 -8.57 -15.99
N THR A 169 3.69 -8.31 -14.74
CA THR A 169 4.59 -8.43 -13.58
C THR A 169 4.65 -9.87 -13.05
N TRP A 170 3.49 -10.49 -12.86
CA TRP A 170 3.33 -11.83 -12.30
C TRP A 170 2.34 -12.64 -13.17
N PRO A 171 2.82 -13.28 -14.25
CA PRO A 171 1.97 -14.05 -15.15
C PRO A 171 1.21 -15.18 -14.44
N GLY A 172 -0.09 -15.29 -14.70
CA GLY A 172 -0.97 -16.31 -14.10
C GLY A 172 -1.37 -16.01 -12.65
N LEU A 173 -1.16 -14.78 -12.18
CA LEU A 173 -1.64 -14.33 -10.88
C LEU A 173 -3.17 -14.29 -10.85
N ILE A 174 -3.79 -13.76 -11.91
CA ILE A 174 -5.24 -13.53 -12.00
C ILE A 174 -5.94 -14.67 -12.74
N ASP A 175 -5.36 -15.19 -13.82
CA ASP A 175 -5.95 -16.28 -14.61
C ASP A 175 -5.78 -17.65 -13.93
N ARG A 176 -6.46 -17.82 -12.79
CA ARG A 176 -6.42 -19.03 -11.96
C ARG A 176 -7.73 -19.80 -12.01
N THR A 177 -7.61 -21.12 -12.00
CA THR A 177 -8.75 -22.03 -11.92
C THR A 177 -9.08 -22.34 -10.47
N PHE A 178 -10.29 -21.97 -10.04
CA PHE A 178 -10.84 -22.34 -8.74
C PHE A 178 -11.89 -23.45 -8.90
N PRO A 179 -12.02 -24.40 -7.96
CA PRO A 179 -13.13 -25.34 -7.96
C PRO A 179 -14.45 -24.59 -7.72
N ILE A 180 -15.39 -24.68 -8.68
CA ILE A 180 -16.69 -24.01 -8.61
C ILE A 180 -17.82 -25.04 -8.62
N ARG A 181 -18.81 -24.82 -7.76
CA ARG A 181 -20.10 -25.52 -7.77
C ARG A 181 -21.22 -24.52 -8.05
N PHE A 182 -22.18 -24.91 -8.88
CA PHE A 182 -23.39 -24.12 -9.15
C PHE A 182 -24.55 -24.59 -8.27
N LEU A 183 -25.04 -23.71 -7.39
CA LEU A 183 -26.12 -24.00 -6.46
C LEU A 183 -27.47 -23.45 -6.97
N PRO A 184 -28.54 -24.25 -6.97
CA PRO A 184 -29.85 -23.82 -7.43
C PRO A 184 -30.47 -22.81 -6.46
N LYS A 185 -30.91 -21.66 -6.98
CA LYS A 185 -31.61 -20.62 -6.20
C LYS A 185 -33.06 -21.04 -5.85
N GLN A 186 -33.62 -21.98 -6.62
CA GLN A 186 -34.96 -22.56 -6.42
C GLN A 186 -34.89 -24.09 -6.56
N ALA A 187 -35.67 -24.80 -5.74
CA ALA A 187 -35.74 -26.26 -5.79
C ALA A 187 -36.25 -26.74 -7.18
N GLY A 188 -35.54 -27.67 -7.80
CA GLY A 188 -35.92 -28.29 -9.08
C GLY A 188 -35.24 -27.73 -10.33
N ALA A 189 -34.44 -26.66 -10.22
CA ALA A 189 -33.63 -26.18 -11.35
C ALA A 189 -32.51 -27.19 -11.69
N PRO A 190 -32.32 -27.57 -12.97
CA PRO A 190 -31.30 -28.55 -13.37
C PRO A 190 -29.86 -28.03 -13.20
N VAL A 191 -29.67 -26.71 -13.28
CA VAL A 191 -28.39 -26.03 -13.04
C VAL A 191 -28.65 -24.78 -12.21
N GLY A 192 -27.80 -24.54 -11.21
CA GLY A 192 -27.88 -23.37 -10.36
C GLY A 192 -27.24 -22.11 -10.94
N THR A 193 -27.63 -20.95 -10.41
CA THR A 193 -27.07 -19.65 -10.82
C THR A 193 -26.09 -19.08 -9.79
N VAL A 194 -26.12 -19.58 -8.56
CA VAL A 194 -25.21 -19.16 -7.50
C VAL A 194 -23.90 -19.94 -7.65
N ARG A 195 -22.77 -19.22 -7.69
CA ARG A 195 -21.43 -19.81 -7.75
C ARG A 195 -20.90 -19.97 -6.34
N GLU A 196 -20.49 -21.18 -6.00
CA GLU A 196 -19.77 -21.50 -4.77
C GLU A 196 -18.34 -21.88 -5.15
N TYR A 197 -17.38 -21.03 -4.78
CA TYR A 197 -15.95 -21.28 -4.92
C TYR A 197 -15.47 -22.03 -3.69
N ALA A 198 -14.80 -23.16 -3.87
CA ALA A 198 -14.16 -23.90 -2.77
C ALA A 198 -12.67 -23.57 -2.72
N LEU A 199 -12.25 -22.88 -1.67
CA LEU A 199 -10.94 -22.24 -1.52
C LEU A 199 -10.19 -22.89 -0.35
N ARG A 200 -8.88 -23.08 -0.53
CA ARG A 200 -8.04 -23.82 0.42
C ARG A 200 -7.65 -22.99 1.63
N ASP A 201 -7.34 -21.72 1.42
CA ASP A 201 -6.78 -20.82 2.43
C ASP A 201 -7.16 -19.36 2.15
N LEU A 202 -6.71 -18.46 3.04
CA LEU A 202 -6.98 -17.03 2.91
C LEU A 202 -6.37 -16.42 1.65
N TYR A 203 -5.25 -16.98 1.15
CA TYR A 203 -4.63 -16.45 -0.06
C TYR A 203 -5.47 -16.77 -1.30
N GLU A 204 -5.98 -17.99 -1.42
CA GLU A 204 -6.93 -18.33 -2.48
C GLU A 204 -8.21 -17.50 -2.42
N LEU A 205 -8.69 -17.14 -1.21
CA LEU A 205 -9.78 -16.19 -1.06
C LEU A 205 -9.45 -14.84 -1.68
N CYS A 206 -8.33 -14.21 -1.28
CA CYS A 206 -7.95 -12.92 -1.83
C CYS A 206 -7.75 -12.96 -3.36
N LEU A 207 -7.21 -14.05 -3.91
CA LEU A 207 -7.04 -14.20 -5.35
C LEU A 207 -8.37 -14.44 -6.08
N ALA A 208 -9.30 -15.19 -5.49
CA ALA A 208 -10.64 -15.37 -6.04
C ALA A 208 -11.40 -14.04 -6.06
N GLU A 209 -11.33 -13.25 -5.00
CA GLU A 209 -11.90 -11.90 -4.92
C GLU A 209 -11.28 -10.96 -5.95
N LEU A 210 -9.95 -10.99 -6.10
CA LEU A 210 -9.25 -10.21 -7.12
C LEU A 210 -9.64 -10.64 -8.55
N SER A 211 -9.82 -11.94 -8.78
CA SER A 211 -10.29 -12.47 -10.07
C SER A 211 -11.72 -12.02 -10.37
N LEU A 212 -12.60 -12.05 -9.37
CA LEU A 212 -13.97 -11.54 -9.47
C LEU A 212 -14.01 -10.04 -9.74
N TYR A 213 -13.11 -9.27 -9.12
CA TYR A 213 -12.96 -7.85 -9.40
C TYR A 213 -12.65 -7.56 -10.88
N PHE A 214 -11.86 -8.40 -11.56
CA PHE A 214 -11.57 -8.24 -12.99
C PHE A 214 -12.68 -8.78 -13.91
N GLN A 215 -13.68 -9.48 -13.38
CA GLN A 215 -14.84 -9.98 -14.14
C GLN A 215 -16.05 -9.03 -14.14
N GLN A 216 -15.98 -7.94 -13.37
CA GLN A 216 -17.03 -6.94 -13.22
C GLN A 216 -16.57 -5.57 -13.73
N ASP A 217 -17.49 -4.68 -14.11
CA ASP A 217 -17.20 -3.34 -14.67
C ASP A 217 -17.73 -2.16 -13.82
N ARG A 218 -18.32 -2.46 -12.66
CA ARG A 218 -19.09 -1.50 -11.83
C ARG A 218 -18.25 -0.84 -10.75
N GLN A 219 -17.38 -1.60 -10.11
CA GLN A 219 -16.52 -1.16 -9.03
C GLN A 219 -15.08 -0.98 -9.53
N ARG A 220 -14.41 0.00 -8.93
CA ARG A 220 -12.98 0.24 -9.10
C ARG A 220 -12.31 0.35 -7.75
N ILE A 221 -11.02 0.08 -7.70
CA ILE A 221 -10.19 0.31 -6.53
C ILE A 221 -9.31 1.54 -6.81
N ALA A 222 -9.32 2.48 -5.87
CA ALA A 222 -8.55 3.72 -5.91
C ALA A 222 -7.63 3.83 -4.69
N ARG A 223 -6.46 4.44 -4.84
CA ARG A 223 -5.59 4.81 -3.72
C ARG A 223 -5.86 6.25 -3.30
N CYS A 224 -6.09 6.47 -2.01
CA CYS A 224 -6.28 7.82 -1.48
C CYS A 224 -4.98 8.63 -1.53
N GLU A 225 -4.97 9.80 -2.18
CA GLU A 225 -3.80 10.68 -2.23
C GLU A 225 -3.36 11.17 -0.83
N ASN A 226 -4.29 11.23 0.14
CA ASN A 226 -4.01 11.75 1.47
C ASN A 226 -3.44 10.71 2.43
N CYS A 227 -4.09 9.56 2.62
CA CYS A 227 -3.68 8.55 3.60
C CYS A 227 -3.13 7.26 2.99
N TRP A 228 -3.08 7.16 1.65
CA TRP A 228 -2.64 5.98 0.91
C TRP A 228 -3.41 4.68 1.15
N GLN A 229 -4.49 4.72 1.93
CA GLN A 229 -5.44 3.62 2.02
C GLN A 229 -6.18 3.44 0.69
N TYR A 230 -6.53 2.20 0.38
CA TYR A 230 -7.34 1.88 -0.79
C TYR A 230 -8.82 2.04 -0.50
N PHE A 231 -9.64 2.34 -1.49
CA PHE A 231 -11.08 2.44 -1.32
C PHE A 231 -11.83 2.16 -2.62
N VAL A 232 -13.10 1.78 -2.50
CA VAL A 232 -14.03 1.63 -3.63
C VAL A 232 -14.79 2.95 -3.80
N PRO A 233 -14.58 3.70 -4.89
CA PRO A 233 -15.32 4.92 -5.14
C PRO A 233 -16.81 4.67 -5.38
N ARG A 234 -17.66 5.57 -4.86
CA ARG A 234 -19.12 5.47 -4.96
C ARG A 234 -19.71 5.99 -6.28
N THR A 235 -18.90 6.67 -7.08
CA THR A 235 -19.33 7.36 -8.31
C THR A 235 -18.34 7.10 -9.43
N GLU A 236 -18.78 7.08 -10.68
CA GLU A 236 -17.91 6.94 -11.86
C GLU A 236 -16.84 8.04 -11.97
N ALA A 237 -17.12 9.23 -11.44
CA ALA A 237 -16.18 10.35 -11.44
C ALA A 237 -14.91 10.06 -10.61
N GLU A 238 -13.75 10.54 -11.10
CA GLU A 238 -12.44 10.46 -10.46
C GLU A 238 -12.52 10.83 -8.97
N SER A 239 -12.08 9.93 -8.10
CA SER A 239 -12.11 10.10 -6.65
C SER A 239 -10.69 10.00 -6.09
N ARG A 240 -10.20 11.10 -5.53
CA ARG A 240 -8.82 11.22 -5.02
C ARG A 240 -8.65 10.91 -3.54
N TYR A 241 -9.75 10.97 -2.79
CA TYR A 241 -9.72 10.84 -1.34
C TYR A 241 -10.77 9.85 -0.87
N CYS A 242 -10.41 9.01 0.11
CA CYS A 242 -11.32 8.06 0.72
C CYS A 242 -12.36 8.76 1.60
N TYR A 243 -13.35 7.98 2.03
CA TYR A 243 -14.46 8.43 2.89
C TYR A 243 -14.18 8.25 4.38
N GLY A 244 -12.98 7.79 4.75
CA GLY A 244 -12.57 7.56 6.13
C GLY A 244 -12.06 8.82 6.84
N GLU A 245 -11.43 8.60 7.98
CA GLU A 245 -10.87 9.65 8.84
C GLU A 245 -9.36 9.50 9.00
N VAL A 246 -8.70 10.64 9.23
CA VAL A 246 -7.26 10.75 9.52
C VAL A 246 -7.11 11.79 10.61
N ASP A 247 -6.40 11.47 11.68
CA ASP A 247 -6.22 12.33 12.86
C ASP A 247 -7.57 12.82 13.47
N GLY A 248 -8.59 11.95 13.45
CA GLY A 248 -9.95 12.27 13.93
C GLY A 248 -10.72 13.27 13.05
N ARG A 249 -10.28 13.50 11.81
CA ARG A 249 -10.90 14.42 10.85
C ARG A 249 -11.23 13.73 9.53
N PRO A 250 -12.25 14.21 8.77
CA PRO A 250 -12.58 13.65 7.48
C PRO A 250 -11.41 13.71 6.50
N CYS A 251 -10.94 12.54 6.03
CA CYS A 251 -9.75 12.41 5.20
C CYS A 251 -9.85 13.26 3.92
N LYS A 252 -11.04 13.30 3.32
CA LYS A 252 -11.32 14.11 2.13
C LYS A 252 -11.13 15.61 2.33
N GLN A 253 -11.49 16.14 3.50
CA GLN A 253 -11.37 17.57 3.79
C GLN A 253 -9.90 17.95 4.03
N GLU A 254 -9.19 17.17 4.84
CA GLU A 254 -7.77 17.41 5.12
C GLU A 254 -6.89 17.15 3.89
N GLY A 255 -7.18 16.11 3.12
CA GLY A 255 -6.51 15.83 1.84
C GLY A 255 -6.61 17.00 0.86
N ALA A 256 -7.79 17.60 0.71
CA ALA A 256 -7.97 18.76 -0.15
C ALA A 256 -7.19 20.01 0.32
N LYS A 257 -6.96 20.18 1.62
CA LYS A 257 -6.12 21.26 2.16
C LYS A 257 -4.64 20.98 1.90
N ARG A 258 -4.18 19.77 2.22
CA ARG A 258 -2.79 19.34 2.04
C ARG A 258 -2.38 19.31 0.57
N MET A 259 -3.27 18.91 -0.34
CA MET A 259 -3.03 18.95 -1.78
C MET A 259 -2.84 20.39 -2.32
N ARG A 260 -3.56 21.38 -1.78
CA ARG A 260 -3.34 22.78 -2.17
C ARG A 260 -1.95 23.25 -1.75
N ARG A 261 -1.52 22.89 -0.53
CA ARG A 261 -0.18 23.16 -0.03
C ARG A 261 0.89 22.47 -0.89
N PHE A 262 0.71 21.18 -1.15
CA PHE A 262 1.60 20.40 -2.03
C PHE A 262 1.80 21.05 -3.40
N ARG A 263 0.70 21.43 -4.05
CA ARG A 263 0.77 22.11 -5.35
C ARG A 263 1.46 23.46 -5.26
N ALA A 264 1.22 24.24 -4.20
CA ALA A 264 1.91 25.52 -4.02
C ALA A 264 3.42 25.36 -3.77
N GLU A 265 3.85 24.24 -3.18
CA GLU A 265 5.28 23.96 -2.93
C GLU A 265 5.99 23.37 -4.17
N THR A 266 5.28 22.63 -5.01
CA THR A 266 5.84 21.90 -6.17
C THR A 266 5.56 22.54 -7.53
N ASP A 267 4.62 23.48 -7.62
CA ASP A 267 4.25 24.15 -8.85
C ASP A 267 4.27 25.66 -8.65
N GLU A 268 5.33 26.30 -9.15
CA GLU A 268 5.55 27.73 -9.00
C GLU A 268 4.44 28.55 -9.67
N ALA A 269 3.86 28.07 -10.77
CA ALA A 269 2.79 28.77 -11.47
C ALA A 269 1.52 28.82 -10.60
N LEU A 270 1.21 27.72 -9.90
CA LEU A 270 0.11 27.69 -8.94
C LEU A 270 0.40 28.54 -7.69
N ALA A 271 1.65 28.60 -7.25
CA ALA A 271 2.06 29.50 -6.16
C ALA A 271 1.92 30.98 -6.55
N ILE A 272 2.31 31.35 -7.77
CA ILE A 272 2.11 32.69 -8.34
C ILE A 272 0.61 33.01 -8.41
N TYR A 273 -0.22 32.08 -8.91
CA TYR A 273 -1.67 32.24 -8.96
C TYR A 273 -2.28 32.56 -7.59
N GLU A 274 -1.92 31.82 -6.53
CA GLU A 274 -2.48 32.09 -5.19
C GLU A 274 -2.02 33.44 -4.62
N ARG A 275 -0.77 33.87 -4.91
CA ARG A 275 -0.27 35.21 -4.54
C ARG A 275 -1.04 36.31 -5.27
N LEU A 276 -1.26 36.15 -6.57
CA LEU A 276 -1.99 37.11 -7.40
C LEU A 276 -3.45 37.20 -6.96
N ARG A 277 -4.10 36.06 -6.69
CA ARG A 277 -5.46 35.99 -6.17
C ARG A 277 -5.62 36.79 -4.87
N ARG A 278 -4.76 36.55 -3.87
CA ARG A 278 -4.82 37.29 -2.58
C ARG A 278 -4.62 38.79 -2.79
N ARG A 279 -3.67 39.18 -3.63
CA ARG A 279 -3.40 40.59 -3.94
C ARG A 279 -4.61 41.28 -4.57
N LEU A 280 -5.24 40.65 -5.56
CA LEU A 280 -6.41 41.19 -6.25
C LEU A 280 -7.66 41.21 -5.34
N GLU A 281 -7.81 40.21 -4.48
CA GLU A 281 -8.87 40.18 -3.45
C GLU A 281 -8.71 41.33 -2.44
N GLU A 282 -7.50 41.54 -1.92
CA GLU A 282 -7.21 42.67 -1.04
C GLU A 282 -7.43 44.02 -1.74
N ARG A 283 -7.05 44.14 -3.02
CA ARG A 283 -7.27 45.36 -3.82
C ARG A 283 -8.76 45.66 -3.94
N ALA A 284 -9.58 44.65 -4.27
CA ALA A 284 -11.03 44.79 -4.35
C ALA A 284 -11.65 45.16 -3.00
N ASN A 285 -11.24 44.49 -1.92
CA ASN A 285 -11.74 44.78 -0.58
C ASN A 285 -11.38 46.21 -0.11
N ARG A 286 -10.18 46.71 -0.44
CA ARG A 286 -9.77 48.09 -0.10
C ARG A 286 -10.63 49.14 -0.81
N LEU A 287 -10.97 48.89 -2.08
CA LEU A 287 -11.82 49.79 -2.85
C LEU A 287 -13.26 49.77 -2.33
N GLU A 288 -13.81 48.59 -2.01
CA GLU A 288 -15.15 48.42 -1.46
C GLU A 288 -15.33 49.09 -0.08
N LEU A 289 -14.26 49.11 0.73
CA LEU A 289 -14.24 49.73 2.06
C LEU A 289 -13.85 51.23 2.02
N ALA A 290 -13.51 51.77 0.86
CA ALA A 290 -13.11 53.17 0.75
C ALA A 290 -14.32 54.10 0.93
N GLY A 291 -14.18 55.13 1.75
CA GLY A 291 -15.16 56.21 1.85
C GLY A 291 -15.11 57.15 0.64
N PRO A 292 -16.02 58.15 0.56
CA PRO A 292 -16.17 59.05 -0.59
C PRO A 292 -14.88 59.77 -1.06
N ASP A 293 -13.93 60.00 -0.14
CA ASP A 293 -12.66 60.67 -0.42
C ASP A 293 -11.47 59.70 -0.60
N GLY A 294 -11.65 58.41 -0.31
CA GLY A 294 -10.59 57.39 -0.32
C GLY A 294 -10.39 56.68 -1.67
N GLU A 295 -11.41 56.68 -2.54
CA GLU A 295 -11.38 56.00 -3.84
C GLU A 295 -10.39 56.63 -4.83
N ASN A 296 -10.20 57.96 -4.78
CA ASN A 296 -9.37 58.71 -5.73
C ASN A 296 -7.87 58.35 -5.68
N HIS A 297 -7.40 57.67 -4.64
CA HIS A 297 -6.01 57.25 -4.48
C HIS A 297 -5.80 55.73 -4.67
N LEU A 298 -6.85 54.97 -4.99
CA LEU A 298 -6.79 53.52 -5.15
C LEU A 298 -6.79 53.12 -6.62
N LEU A 299 -6.18 51.97 -6.91
CA LEU A 299 -6.27 51.35 -8.24
C LEU A 299 -7.72 50.91 -8.51
N PRO A 300 -8.31 51.23 -9.68
CA PRO A 300 -9.70 50.92 -9.98
C PRO A 300 -9.89 49.44 -10.32
N PHE A 301 -9.94 48.62 -9.27
CA PHE A 301 -10.18 47.18 -9.36
C PHE A 301 -11.21 46.78 -8.30
N GLY A 302 -12.48 46.79 -8.67
CA GLY A 302 -13.60 46.52 -7.76
C GLY A 302 -14.01 45.05 -7.69
N ARG A 303 -15.02 44.77 -6.85
CA ARG A 303 -15.53 43.41 -6.61
C ARG A 303 -15.95 42.67 -7.87
N THR A 304 -16.67 43.35 -8.78
CA THR A 304 -17.13 42.77 -10.05
C THR A 304 -15.97 42.39 -10.98
N GLN A 305 -14.91 43.21 -11.02
CA GLN A 305 -13.71 42.90 -11.81
C GLN A 305 -12.94 41.72 -11.21
N TYR A 306 -12.84 41.66 -9.87
CA TYR A 306 -12.25 40.51 -9.18
C TYR A 306 -13.00 39.21 -9.45
N GLU A 307 -14.34 39.23 -9.40
CA GLU A 307 -15.15 38.04 -9.67
C GLU A 307 -15.01 37.57 -11.12
N ALA A 308 -15.04 38.49 -12.09
CA ALA A 308 -14.81 38.17 -13.50
C ALA A 308 -13.40 37.59 -13.74
N TRP A 309 -12.36 38.18 -13.10
CA TRP A 309 -11.01 37.65 -13.15
C TRP A 309 -10.92 36.24 -12.52
N LEU A 310 -11.56 36.03 -11.37
CA LEU A 310 -11.50 34.77 -10.63
C LEU A 310 -12.10 33.63 -11.44
N ASP A 311 -13.19 33.87 -12.17
CA ASP A 311 -13.80 32.87 -13.04
C ASP A 311 -12.93 32.52 -14.26
N GLY A 312 -12.38 33.54 -14.94
CA GLY A 312 -11.41 33.30 -16.03
C GLY A 312 -10.15 32.56 -15.56
N ALA A 313 -9.64 32.93 -14.39
CA ALA A 313 -8.46 32.31 -13.80
C ALA A 313 -8.72 30.87 -13.32
N ARG A 314 -9.96 30.53 -12.90
CA ARG A 314 -10.36 29.15 -12.58
C ARG A 314 -10.36 28.26 -13.82
N GLU A 315 -10.87 28.75 -14.95
CA GLU A 315 -10.86 28.00 -16.21
C GLU A 315 -9.42 27.80 -16.71
N ALA A 316 -8.60 28.85 -16.74
CA ALA A 316 -7.19 28.74 -17.12
C ALA A 316 -6.43 27.77 -16.20
N LYS A 317 -6.68 27.81 -14.88
CA LYS A 317 -6.09 26.87 -13.91
C LYS A 317 -6.50 25.42 -14.17
N LYS A 318 -7.76 25.19 -14.54
CA LYS A 318 -8.28 23.84 -14.87
C LYS A 318 -7.62 23.31 -16.15
N GLU A 319 -7.51 24.13 -17.19
CA GLU A 319 -6.84 23.78 -18.45
C GLU A 319 -5.35 23.50 -18.24
N TYR A 320 -4.66 24.31 -17.44
CA TYR A 320 -3.27 24.09 -17.05
C TYR A 320 -3.08 22.78 -16.28
N GLN A 321 -3.92 22.51 -15.27
CA GLN A 321 -3.85 21.27 -14.49
C GLN A 321 -4.20 20.02 -15.31
N ALA A 322 -4.97 20.17 -16.39
CA ALA A 322 -5.23 19.12 -17.37
C ALA A 322 -4.07 18.94 -18.37
N GLY A 323 -3.06 19.82 -18.37
CA GLY A 323 -1.95 19.81 -19.31
C GLY A 323 -2.26 20.40 -20.69
N GLY A 324 -3.40 21.10 -20.83
CA GLY A 324 -3.82 21.71 -22.10
C GLY A 324 -3.04 22.98 -22.47
N ILE A 325 -2.46 23.66 -21.47
CA ILE A 325 -1.64 24.86 -21.65
C ILE A 325 -0.36 24.78 -20.83
N SER A 326 0.68 25.50 -21.24
CA SER A 326 1.94 25.61 -20.50
C SER A 326 1.76 26.49 -19.25
N ALA A 327 2.70 26.38 -18.30
CA ALA A 327 2.74 27.28 -17.14
C ALA A 327 2.84 28.75 -17.55
N GLU A 328 3.61 29.03 -18.61
CA GLU A 328 3.77 30.37 -19.15
C GLU A 328 2.48 30.92 -19.74
N GLU A 329 1.76 30.13 -20.53
CA GLU A 329 0.46 30.52 -21.08
C GLU A 329 -0.57 30.71 -19.96
N PHE A 330 -0.58 29.83 -18.95
CA PHE A 330 -1.44 29.98 -17.79
C PHE A 330 -1.21 31.31 -17.07
N LEU A 331 0.06 31.65 -16.80
CA LEU A 331 0.42 32.90 -16.13
C LEU A 331 0.06 34.13 -16.96
N ARG A 332 0.26 34.09 -18.29
CA ARG A 332 -0.15 35.19 -19.19
C ARG A 332 -1.65 35.44 -19.15
N ARG A 333 -2.47 34.39 -19.08
CA ARG A 333 -3.93 34.52 -19.05
C ARG A 333 -4.47 35.13 -17.76
N ILE A 334 -3.77 34.95 -16.64
CA ILE A 334 -4.21 35.49 -15.34
C ILE A 334 -3.58 36.85 -15.02
N ASP A 335 -2.57 37.27 -15.75
CA ASP A 335 -1.83 38.51 -15.55
C ASP A 335 -2.45 39.69 -16.33
N ILE A 336 -3.63 40.15 -15.90
CA ILE A 336 -4.39 41.18 -16.63
C ILE A 336 -3.68 42.55 -16.64
N ASP A 337 -2.97 42.91 -15.56
CA ASP A 337 -2.38 44.24 -15.37
C ASP A 337 -0.86 44.27 -15.64
N GLY A 338 -0.24 43.16 -16.04
CA GLY A 338 1.23 43.05 -16.09
C GLY A 338 1.87 43.10 -14.70
N ASP A 339 1.15 42.61 -13.69
CA ASP A 339 1.54 42.57 -12.27
C ASP A 339 2.64 41.52 -12.01
N LEU A 340 2.94 40.66 -12.99
CA LEU A 340 4.01 39.68 -12.94
C LEU A 340 5.25 40.16 -13.69
N ASN A 341 6.39 40.14 -13.01
CA ASN A 341 7.68 40.45 -13.63
C ASN A 341 8.14 39.37 -14.64
N THR A 342 7.63 38.15 -14.51
CA THR A 342 7.98 37.00 -15.37
C THR A 342 6.84 35.99 -15.41
N HIS A 343 6.63 35.38 -16.58
CA HIS A 343 5.70 34.27 -16.78
C HIS A 343 6.41 32.91 -16.82
N LYS A 344 7.69 32.85 -16.45
CA LYS A 344 8.39 31.57 -16.28
C LYS A 344 8.13 31.04 -14.88
N ALA A 345 7.81 29.76 -14.80
CA ALA A 345 7.57 29.06 -13.55
C ALA A 345 8.11 27.63 -13.65
N ALA A 346 8.84 27.21 -12.63
CA ALA A 346 9.29 25.84 -12.48
C ALA A 346 8.17 24.95 -11.93
N ARG A 347 8.23 23.67 -12.27
CA ARG A 347 7.38 22.63 -11.69
C ARG A 347 8.23 21.43 -11.36
N ASP A 348 8.23 21.05 -10.10
CA ASP A 348 8.89 19.84 -9.62
C ASP A 348 8.07 18.64 -10.08
N THR A 349 8.72 17.71 -10.78
CA THR A 349 8.10 16.47 -11.27
C THR A 349 8.73 15.29 -10.57
N LEU A 350 7.89 14.46 -9.95
CA LEU A 350 8.32 13.17 -9.42
C LEU A 350 8.56 12.18 -10.57
N PRO A 351 9.49 11.22 -10.42
CA PRO A 351 9.66 10.15 -11.39
C PRO A 351 8.37 9.36 -11.57
N GLU A 352 8.18 8.80 -12.76
CA GLU A 352 7.09 7.85 -13.01
C GLU A 352 7.15 6.71 -11.98
N PRO A 353 6.04 6.37 -11.30
CA PRO A 353 6.04 5.37 -10.24
C PRO A 353 6.68 4.04 -10.64
N ASP A 354 6.48 3.59 -11.88
CA ASP A 354 7.06 2.35 -12.42
C ASP A 354 8.59 2.37 -12.63
N ARG A 355 9.20 3.56 -12.62
CA ARG A 355 10.65 3.73 -12.69
C ARG A 355 11.33 3.84 -11.33
N THR A 356 10.56 3.79 -10.25
CA THR A 356 11.10 3.87 -8.88
C THR A 356 11.72 2.55 -8.44
N SER A 357 12.82 2.61 -7.69
CA SER A 357 13.45 1.41 -7.10
C SER A 357 12.49 0.64 -6.20
N TRP A 358 11.57 1.35 -5.52
CA TRP A 358 10.51 0.76 -4.70
C TRP A 358 9.67 -0.25 -5.48
N ARG A 359 9.15 0.15 -6.65
CA ARG A 359 8.39 -0.77 -7.49
C ARG A 359 9.27 -1.84 -8.11
N ALA A 360 10.53 -1.55 -8.41
CA ALA A 360 11.46 -2.57 -8.88
C ALA A 360 11.64 -3.69 -7.84
N TYR A 361 11.76 -3.36 -6.55
CA TYR A 361 11.83 -4.34 -5.46
C TYR A 361 10.55 -5.18 -5.38
N ILE A 362 9.39 -4.54 -5.40
CA ILE A 362 8.09 -5.25 -5.37
C ILE A 362 7.93 -6.19 -6.57
N LYS A 363 8.22 -5.72 -7.79
CA LYS A 363 8.08 -6.55 -9.01
C LYS A 363 8.98 -7.78 -8.95
N ARG A 364 10.17 -7.67 -8.36
CA ARG A 364 11.11 -8.78 -8.17
C ARG A 364 10.68 -9.75 -7.07
N ASP A 365 10.06 -9.25 -6.00
CA ASP A 365 9.61 -10.03 -4.85
C ASP A 365 8.23 -9.55 -4.40
N MET A 366 7.20 -10.35 -4.72
CA MET A 366 5.82 -10.06 -4.32
C MET A 366 5.64 -10.01 -2.80
N ASP A 367 6.52 -10.69 -2.06
CA ASP A 367 6.55 -10.71 -0.60
C ASP A 367 7.48 -9.65 -0.02
N PHE A 368 7.96 -8.71 -0.84
CA PHE A 368 8.89 -7.67 -0.42
C PHE A 368 8.47 -7.01 0.89
N VAL A 369 9.33 -7.11 1.90
CA VAL A 369 9.16 -6.50 3.22
C VAL A 369 10.22 -5.38 3.35
N PRO A 370 9.81 -4.10 3.36
CA PRO A 370 10.73 -2.97 3.40
C PRO A 370 11.71 -3.00 4.57
N GLU A 371 11.24 -3.43 5.75
CA GLU A 371 12.01 -3.48 6.99
C GLU A 371 13.17 -4.48 6.95
N LYS A 372 13.15 -5.44 6.01
CA LYS A 372 14.27 -6.38 5.79
C LYS A 372 15.40 -5.80 4.95
N LEU A 373 15.08 -4.82 4.10
CA LEU A 373 16.05 -4.22 3.18
C LEU A 373 16.58 -2.89 3.71
N PHE A 374 15.70 -2.05 4.24
CA PHE A 374 16.03 -0.70 4.67
C PHE A 374 16.25 -0.68 6.18
N VAL A 375 17.51 -0.52 6.58
CA VAL A 375 17.94 -0.44 7.99
C VAL A 375 18.76 0.83 8.21
N ASN A 376 18.76 1.37 9.43
CA ASN A 376 19.60 2.53 9.73
C ASN A 376 21.07 2.19 9.49
N MET A 377 21.79 3.06 8.76
CA MET A 377 23.19 2.84 8.42
C MET A 377 24.02 4.11 8.64
N MET A 378 25.28 3.95 9.04
CA MET A 378 26.24 5.05 9.10
C MET A 378 26.91 5.24 7.75
N HIS A 379 27.03 6.48 7.30
CA HIS A 379 27.62 6.86 6.02
C HIS A 379 28.64 7.97 6.21
N LEU A 380 29.77 7.84 5.53
CA LEU A 380 30.86 8.80 5.52
C LEU A 380 31.20 9.12 4.06
N ASP A 381 30.89 10.35 3.63
CA ASP A 381 31.26 10.82 2.30
C ASP A 381 32.72 11.29 2.29
N LEU A 382 33.60 10.46 1.73
CA LEU A 382 35.03 10.77 1.62
C LEU A 382 35.36 11.79 0.53
N SER A 383 34.38 12.17 -0.31
CA SER A 383 34.55 13.22 -1.31
C SER A 383 34.34 14.63 -0.76
N ALA A 384 33.71 14.75 0.41
CA ALA A 384 33.49 16.01 1.09
C ALA A 384 34.81 16.61 1.63
N ASP A 385 34.91 17.94 1.64
CA ASP A 385 36.10 18.66 2.15
C ASP A 385 36.40 18.36 3.64
N ASN A 386 35.36 18.03 4.42
CA ASN A 386 35.46 17.58 5.80
C ASN A 386 34.48 16.41 6.04
N PRO A 387 34.93 15.14 5.82
CA PRO A 387 34.07 13.97 5.94
C PRO A 387 33.55 13.78 7.37
N GLU A 388 32.24 13.78 7.55
CA GLU A 388 31.57 13.51 8.82
C GLU A 388 30.66 12.29 8.73
N TRP A 389 30.59 11.51 9.81
CA TRP A 389 29.66 10.40 9.91
C TRP A 389 28.24 10.91 10.02
N THR A 390 27.38 10.46 9.10
CA THR A 390 25.95 10.75 9.09
C THR A 390 25.16 9.46 9.21
N VAL A 391 24.01 9.49 9.88
CA VAL A 391 23.10 8.35 9.94
C VAL A 391 22.08 8.52 8.82
N ILE A 392 22.07 7.58 7.88
CA ILE A 392 20.98 7.42 6.91
C ILE A 392 19.94 6.51 7.56
N THR A 393 18.74 7.04 7.78
CA THR A 393 17.65 6.27 8.37
C THR A 393 16.99 5.33 7.36
N ALA A 394 16.38 4.24 7.84
CA ALA A 394 15.53 3.37 7.02
C ALA A 394 14.40 4.17 6.33
N GLY A 395 13.80 5.13 7.04
CA GLY A 395 12.77 6.00 6.49
C GLY A 395 13.26 6.88 5.35
N GLU A 396 14.49 7.38 5.39
CA GLU A 396 15.11 8.10 4.26
C GLU A 396 15.33 7.20 3.06
N GLN A 397 15.81 5.98 3.28
CA GLN A 397 16.01 5.01 2.19
C GLN A 397 14.68 4.67 1.51
N ILE A 398 13.61 4.42 2.29
CA ILE A 398 12.27 4.17 1.76
C ILE A 398 11.77 5.36 0.93
N ARG A 399 11.93 6.59 1.43
CA ARG A 399 11.51 7.81 0.71
C ARG A 399 12.22 7.95 -0.63
N LYS A 400 13.52 7.65 -0.67
CA LYS A 400 14.33 7.70 -1.89
C LYS A 400 13.98 6.57 -2.85
N ALA A 401 13.81 5.35 -2.35
CA ALA A 401 13.37 4.22 -3.16
C ALA A 401 12.03 4.50 -3.84
N ARG A 402 11.12 5.22 -3.16
CA ARG A 402 9.84 5.69 -3.71
C ARG A 402 9.96 6.89 -4.65
N GLY A 403 11.16 7.38 -4.96
CA GLY A 403 11.35 8.56 -5.82
C GLY A 403 10.69 9.82 -5.27
N GLY A 404 10.59 9.94 -3.94
CA GLY A 404 9.89 11.05 -3.29
C GLY A 404 8.36 10.94 -3.27
N HIS A 405 7.76 9.85 -3.79
CA HIS A 405 6.33 9.58 -3.60
C HIS A 405 6.03 9.29 -2.12
N ALA A 406 5.05 10.00 -1.57
CA ALA A 406 4.60 9.88 -0.17
C ALA A 406 3.16 10.38 -0.07
N SER A 407 2.40 9.87 0.91
CA SER A 407 1.04 10.34 1.16
C SER A 407 1.03 11.80 1.59
N LEU A 408 -0.04 12.54 1.33
CA LEU A 408 -0.11 13.92 1.80
C LEU A 408 -0.12 14.01 3.32
N HIS A 409 -0.62 12.98 4.02
CA HIS A 409 -0.53 12.88 5.47
C HIS A 409 0.92 12.70 5.93
N ASP A 410 1.69 11.79 5.34
CA ASP A 410 3.12 11.64 5.69
C ASP A 410 3.93 12.90 5.40
N ARG A 411 3.51 13.69 4.39
CA ARG A 411 4.18 14.94 4.04
C ARG A 411 3.82 16.11 4.95
N TYR A 412 2.60 16.19 5.48
CA TYR A 412 2.11 17.41 6.14
C TYR A 412 1.39 17.20 7.48
N GLY A 413 1.10 15.95 7.84
CA GLY A 413 0.35 15.54 9.02
C GLY A 413 1.23 15.07 10.18
N VAL A 414 2.55 14.96 9.97
CA VAL A 414 3.51 14.49 10.98
C VAL A 414 4.45 15.63 11.40
N GLU A 415 4.98 15.57 12.62
CA GLU A 415 5.83 16.62 13.21
C GLU A 415 7.11 16.90 12.41
N ASN A 416 7.61 15.91 11.66
CA ASN A 416 8.76 16.03 10.77
C ASN A 416 8.34 15.76 9.30
N PRO A 417 7.82 16.78 8.59
CA PRO A 417 7.28 16.62 7.25
C PRO A 417 8.35 16.21 6.23
N VAL A 418 7.96 15.41 5.25
CA VAL A 418 8.83 15.04 4.12
C VAL A 418 9.07 16.25 3.22
N ASP A 419 10.33 16.68 3.07
CA ASP A 419 10.69 17.74 2.13
C ASP A 419 10.47 17.28 0.67
N PRO A 420 9.58 17.93 -0.10
CA PRO A 420 9.34 17.59 -1.49
C PRO A 420 10.56 17.75 -2.40
N LYS A 421 11.55 18.56 -2.01
CA LYS A 421 12.76 18.89 -2.80
C LYS A 421 13.99 18.09 -2.39
N ALA A 422 13.90 17.26 -1.35
CA ALA A 422 14.98 16.39 -0.93
C ALA A 422 15.16 15.21 -1.91
N HIS A 423 15.67 15.50 -3.10
CA HIS A 423 16.17 14.54 -4.08
C HIS A 423 17.67 14.36 -3.85
N ALA A 424 18.03 13.59 -2.83
CA ALA A 424 19.44 13.27 -2.61
C ALA A 424 19.83 12.13 -3.56
N LYS A 425 20.23 12.53 -4.76
CA LYS A 425 20.83 11.74 -5.85
C LYS A 425 21.93 10.77 -5.37
N GLU A 426 22.65 11.15 -4.32
CA GLU A 426 23.74 10.38 -3.69
C GLU A 426 23.34 8.98 -3.23
N LEU A 427 22.13 8.80 -2.65
CA LEU A 427 21.67 7.48 -2.19
C LEU A 427 21.04 6.66 -3.31
N GLU A 428 20.59 7.32 -4.38
CA GLU A 428 20.10 6.65 -5.59
C GLU A 428 21.28 5.97 -6.29
N GLU A 429 22.44 6.64 -6.40
CA GLU A 429 23.67 6.03 -6.90
C GLU A 429 24.18 4.87 -6.00
N MET A 430 23.99 4.95 -4.67
CA MET A 430 24.35 3.87 -3.73
C MET A 430 23.38 2.67 -3.72
N LEU A 431 22.09 2.89 -3.99
CA LEU A 431 21.02 1.87 -3.90
C LEU A 431 20.54 1.39 -5.26
N VAL A 432 21.07 1.92 -6.37
CA VAL A 432 20.89 1.33 -7.70
C VAL A 432 21.35 -0.13 -7.59
N PRO A 433 20.49 -1.11 -7.95
CA PRO A 433 20.95 -2.47 -8.09
C PRO A 433 22.00 -2.48 -9.20
N HIS A 434 23.28 -2.50 -8.85
CA HIS A 434 24.31 -2.81 -9.81
C HIS A 434 23.99 -4.19 -10.38
N GLU A 435 24.03 -4.31 -11.72
CA GLU A 435 24.06 -5.63 -12.35
C GLU A 435 25.06 -6.49 -11.58
N PRO A 436 24.68 -7.70 -11.18
CA PRO A 436 25.48 -8.48 -10.26
C PRO A 436 26.87 -8.65 -10.86
N ASP A 437 27.86 -8.01 -10.23
CA ASP A 437 29.23 -8.00 -10.70
C ASP A 437 29.65 -9.47 -10.94
N PRO A 438 30.19 -9.80 -12.13
CA PRO A 438 30.64 -11.15 -12.45
C PRO A 438 31.57 -11.74 -11.37
N GLN A 439 32.34 -10.91 -10.67
CA GLN A 439 33.16 -11.34 -9.54
C GLN A 439 32.34 -11.65 -8.29
N MET A 440 31.26 -10.92 -8.03
CA MET A 440 30.34 -11.19 -6.92
C MET A 440 29.50 -12.45 -7.15
N GLU A 441 29.07 -12.73 -8.38
CA GLU A 441 28.41 -14.01 -8.71
C GLU A 441 29.40 -15.18 -8.71
N LEU A 442 30.64 -14.95 -9.14
CA LEU A 442 31.71 -15.92 -8.95
C LEU A 442 31.94 -16.19 -7.45
N MET A 443 31.95 -15.15 -6.61
CA MET A 443 32.10 -15.26 -5.16
C MET A 443 30.94 -16.03 -4.54
N LYS A 444 29.69 -15.73 -4.90
CA LYS A 444 28.51 -16.48 -4.43
C LYS A 444 28.55 -17.94 -4.86
N ARG A 445 28.99 -18.24 -6.09
CA ARG A 445 29.18 -19.62 -6.55
C ARG A 445 30.28 -20.32 -5.78
N LEU A 446 31.42 -19.67 -5.57
CA LEU A 446 32.53 -20.21 -4.79
C LEU A 446 32.14 -20.43 -3.33
N ILE A 447 31.37 -19.53 -2.71
CA ILE A 447 30.84 -19.70 -1.34
C ILE A 447 29.82 -20.85 -1.30
N ALA A 448 28.91 -20.95 -2.27
CA ALA A 448 27.95 -22.05 -2.34
C ALA A 448 28.59 -23.42 -2.64
N GLU A 449 29.72 -23.42 -3.34
CA GLU A 449 30.51 -24.62 -3.67
C GLU A 449 31.44 -25.01 -2.52
N ALA A 450 31.99 -24.03 -1.79
CA ALA A 450 32.70 -24.24 -0.53
C ALA A 450 31.74 -24.76 0.56
N ALA A 451 30.53 -24.21 0.66
CA ALA A 451 29.50 -24.70 1.58
C ALA A 451 29.07 -26.13 1.25
N ARG A 452 28.89 -26.47 -0.04
CA ARG A 452 28.62 -27.85 -0.48
C ARG A 452 29.77 -28.80 -0.17
N SER A 453 31.01 -28.40 -0.47
CA SER A 453 32.20 -29.21 -0.22
C SER A 453 32.39 -29.47 1.27
N SER A 454 32.08 -28.48 2.11
CA SER A 454 32.13 -28.59 3.58
C SER A 454 31.02 -29.48 4.15
N MET A 455 29.86 -29.55 3.50
CA MET A 455 28.78 -30.48 3.87
C MET A 455 29.11 -31.93 3.46
N GLU A 456 29.82 -32.14 2.35
CA GLU A 456 30.26 -33.47 1.90
C GLU A 456 31.44 -34.04 2.72
N THR A 457 32.19 -33.20 3.45
CA THR A 457 33.29 -33.67 4.32
C THR A 457 32.86 -34.09 5.72
N ILE A 458 31.64 -33.73 6.16
CA ILE A 458 31.12 -34.02 7.51
C ILE A 458 30.30 -35.33 7.54
N TRP A 459 29.86 -35.84 6.37
CA TRP A 459 29.23 -37.16 6.24
C TRP A 459 29.85 -37.96 5.08
N PRO A 460 30.83 -38.84 5.33
CA PRO A 460 31.10 -39.94 4.40
C PRO A 460 29.99 -41.00 4.56
N LYS A 461 29.42 -41.39 3.42
CA LYS A 461 28.33 -42.37 3.18
C LYS A 461 27.95 -43.32 4.30
#